data_AF-A0A9E5GF85-F1
#
_entry.id   AF-A0A9E5GF85-F1
#
_cell.length_a   1.000
_cell.length_b   1.000
_cell.length_c   1.000
_cell.angle_alpha   90.00
_cell.angle_beta   90.00
_cell.angle_gamma   90.00
#
_symmetry.space_group_name_H-M   'P 1'
#
loop_
_entity.id
_entity.type
_entity.pdbx_description
1 polymer ?
#
loop_
_entity_poly.entity_id
_entity_poly.type
_entity_poly.pdbx_seq_one_letter_code
_entity_poly.pdbx_strand_id
1 'polypeptide(L)'
;MNQTYYDATLAASSGSNIFMTLASVLASLLSFYSLLIWLRIVLTWIRIPGQTQENPLSYYLGKIVDPYLSLFRSVSSLRKSHFDLTPLLALAALSVVQSMLRLFGAYGRLTVGMVFALVLQTLWSYLVSPIFWFLIILLGFRLYFCYKRSPRTISYITMLDSLIGPVMNMIQRIFYPKKTINDRQLVITSLVSLVVLYLIASFLLRLAVGFFVGLNF
;
A
#
# COMPACT_ATOMS: atom_id res chain seq x y z
N MET A 1 -0.23 -53.76 -19.44
CA MET A 1 0.29 -52.54 -18.80
C MET A 1 -0.35 -51.34 -19.49
N ASN A 2 -1.17 -50.59 -18.75
CA ASN A 2 -2.33 -49.86 -19.27
C ASN A 2 -1.98 -48.52 -19.92
N GLN A 3 -2.09 -48.43 -21.25
CA GLN A 3 -2.09 -47.16 -22.00
C GLN A 3 -3.10 -46.15 -21.42
N THR A 4 -4.26 -46.62 -20.99
CA THR A 4 -5.32 -45.81 -20.36
C THR A 4 -4.88 -45.09 -19.08
N TYR A 5 -3.90 -45.65 -18.35
CA TYR A 5 -3.37 -45.02 -17.14
C TYR A 5 -2.39 -43.88 -17.50
N TYR A 6 -1.58 -44.06 -18.54
CA TYR A 6 -0.70 -43.01 -19.05
C TYR A 6 -1.52 -41.83 -19.60
N ASP A 7 -2.56 -42.10 -20.39
CA ASP A 7 -3.44 -41.06 -20.94
C ASP A 7 -4.18 -40.27 -19.85
N ALA A 8 -4.63 -40.96 -18.78
CA ALA A 8 -5.27 -40.30 -17.63
C ALA A 8 -4.30 -39.40 -16.84
N THR A 9 -3.04 -39.84 -16.63
CA THR A 9 -2.01 -39.02 -15.95
C THR A 9 -1.54 -37.83 -16.82
N LEU A 10 -1.50 -37.99 -18.13
CA LEU A 10 -1.21 -36.91 -19.08
C LEU A 10 -2.36 -35.92 -19.18
N ALA A 11 -3.62 -36.36 -19.14
CA ALA A 11 -4.79 -35.49 -19.11
C ALA A 11 -4.91 -34.72 -17.77
N ALA A 12 -4.63 -35.37 -16.63
CA ALA A 12 -4.64 -34.72 -15.32
C ALA A 12 -3.51 -33.68 -15.19
N SER A 13 -2.30 -34.00 -15.68
CA SER A 13 -1.20 -33.03 -15.73
C SER A 13 -1.50 -31.88 -16.69
N SER A 14 -2.02 -32.16 -17.89
CA SER A 14 -2.43 -31.14 -18.88
C SER A 14 -3.56 -30.25 -18.36
N GLY A 15 -4.57 -30.80 -17.67
CA GLY A 15 -5.64 -30.02 -17.04
C GLY A 15 -5.10 -29.06 -15.99
N SER A 16 -4.22 -29.53 -15.10
CA SER A 16 -3.56 -28.70 -14.10
C SER A 16 -2.72 -27.57 -14.74
N ASN A 17 -2.04 -27.87 -15.85
CA ASN A 17 -1.26 -26.89 -16.62
C ASN A 17 -2.15 -25.82 -17.28
N ILE A 18 -3.34 -26.19 -17.76
CA ILE A 18 -4.31 -25.23 -18.33
C ILE A 18 -4.83 -24.28 -17.25
N PHE A 19 -5.23 -24.80 -16.08
CA PHE A 19 -5.69 -23.94 -14.97
C PHE A 19 -4.58 -23.00 -14.47
N MET A 20 -3.34 -23.48 -14.40
CA MET A 20 -2.18 -22.67 -14.04
C MET A 20 -1.88 -21.58 -15.08
N THR A 21 -1.99 -21.92 -16.37
CA THR A 21 -1.80 -20.98 -17.49
C THR A 21 -2.89 -19.92 -17.48
N LEU A 22 -4.16 -20.31 -17.30
CA LEU A 22 -5.29 -19.38 -17.20
C LEU A 22 -5.13 -18.44 -16.01
N ALA A 23 -4.71 -18.94 -14.85
CA ALA A 23 -4.45 -18.10 -13.68
C ALA A 23 -3.31 -17.10 -13.92
N SER A 24 -2.25 -17.51 -14.63
CA SER A 24 -1.14 -16.64 -15.00
C SER A 24 -1.57 -15.55 -15.99
N VAL A 25 -2.42 -15.89 -16.97
CA VAL A 25 -3.01 -14.94 -17.91
C VAL A 25 -3.92 -13.94 -17.17
N LEU A 26 -4.79 -14.42 -16.29
CA LEU A 26 -5.65 -13.58 -15.45
C LEU A 26 -4.82 -12.65 -14.56
N ALA A 27 -3.73 -13.14 -13.96
CA ALA A 27 -2.82 -12.30 -13.19
C ALA A 27 -2.12 -11.23 -14.03
N SER A 28 -1.81 -11.53 -15.30
CA SER A 28 -1.27 -10.53 -16.24
C SER A 28 -2.31 -9.45 -16.56
N LEU A 29 -3.56 -9.87 -16.82
CA LEU A 29 -4.67 -8.94 -17.04
C LEU A 29 -4.95 -8.06 -15.83
N LEU A 30 -4.93 -8.62 -14.61
CA LEU A 30 -5.04 -7.84 -13.38
C LEU A 30 -3.89 -6.85 -13.22
N SER A 31 -2.68 -7.20 -13.64
CA SER A 31 -1.52 -6.29 -13.63
C SER A 31 -1.75 -5.09 -14.55
N PHE A 32 -2.33 -5.32 -15.72
CA PHE A 32 -2.71 -4.26 -16.64
C PHE A 32 -3.84 -3.40 -16.05
N TYR A 33 -4.84 -4.01 -15.43
CA TYR A 33 -5.91 -3.29 -14.74
C TYR A 33 -5.39 -2.44 -13.57
N SER A 34 -4.42 -2.94 -12.80
CA SER A 34 -3.73 -2.19 -11.75
C SER A 34 -3.00 -0.95 -12.29
N LEU A 35 -2.42 -1.05 -13.49
CA LEU A 35 -1.79 0.09 -14.17
C LEU A 35 -2.84 1.14 -14.55
N LEU A 36 -4.02 0.73 -15.04
CA LEU A 36 -5.12 1.66 -15.36
C LEU A 36 -5.61 2.42 -14.11
N ILE A 37 -5.71 1.75 -12.96
CA ILE A 37 -6.06 2.41 -11.69
C ILE A 37 -4.97 3.41 -11.28
N TRP A 38 -3.69 3.04 -11.39
CA TRP A 38 -2.57 3.95 -11.15
C TRP A 38 -2.62 5.19 -12.05
N LEU A 39 -2.84 4.98 -13.35
CA LEU A 39 -2.97 6.05 -14.33
C LEU A 39 -4.14 6.97 -13.97
N ARG A 40 -5.27 6.41 -13.53
CA ARG A 40 -6.42 7.19 -13.06
C ARG A 40 -6.07 8.04 -11.84
N ILE A 41 -5.39 7.49 -10.84
CA ILE A 41 -4.96 8.24 -9.64
C ILE A 41 -4.09 9.42 -10.06
N VAL A 42 -3.08 9.18 -10.89
CA VAL A 42 -2.17 10.22 -11.39
C VAL A 42 -2.94 11.30 -12.16
N LEU A 43 -3.86 10.92 -13.05
CA LEU A 43 -4.68 11.88 -13.80
C LEU A 43 -5.65 12.66 -12.91
N THR A 44 -6.21 12.07 -11.85
CA THR A 44 -7.03 12.82 -10.88
C THR A 44 -6.24 13.80 -10.03
N TRP A 45 -4.95 13.53 -9.80
CA TRP A 45 -4.07 14.40 -9.01
C TRP A 45 -3.47 15.52 -9.88
N ILE A 46 -3.14 15.21 -11.14
CA ILE A 46 -2.74 16.19 -12.15
C ILE A 46 -4.01 16.83 -12.73
N ARG A 47 -4.68 17.67 -11.94
CA ARG A 47 -5.68 18.60 -12.49
C ARG A 47 -4.93 19.72 -13.22
N ILE A 48 -4.87 19.65 -14.54
CA ILE A 48 -4.24 20.68 -15.36
C ILE A 48 -5.06 21.98 -15.19
N PRO A 49 -4.48 23.05 -14.62
CA PRO A 49 -5.20 24.32 -14.48
C PRO A 49 -5.51 24.89 -15.87
N GLY A 50 -6.79 25.06 -16.19
CA GLY A 50 -7.26 25.60 -17.47
C GLY A 50 -8.13 24.67 -18.32
N GLN A 51 -8.28 23.38 -17.96
CA GLN A 51 -9.28 22.51 -18.57
C GLN A 51 -10.62 22.61 -17.83
N THR A 52 -11.63 23.21 -18.47
CA THR A 52 -13.04 23.22 -18.03
C THR A 52 -13.78 21.93 -18.37
N GLN A 53 -13.20 21.06 -19.19
CA GLN A 53 -13.74 19.74 -19.54
C GLN A 53 -12.86 18.63 -18.95
N GLU A 54 -13.49 17.57 -18.45
CA GLU A 54 -12.76 16.37 -18.01
C GLU A 54 -11.95 15.79 -19.19
N ASN A 55 -10.67 15.51 -18.95
CA ASN A 55 -9.81 14.87 -19.95
C ASN A 55 -10.52 13.62 -20.51
N PRO A 56 -10.64 13.45 -21.85
CA PRO A 56 -11.38 12.32 -22.42
C PRO A 56 -10.80 10.97 -21.98
N LEU A 57 -9.49 10.89 -21.80
CA LEU A 57 -8.82 9.72 -21.21
C LEU A 57 -9.27 9.44 -19.78
N SER A 58 -9.44 10.48 -18.95
CA SER A 58 -9.93 10.34 -17.57
C SER A 58 -11.38 9.85 -17.55
N TYR A 59 -12.22 10.30 -18.49
CA TYR A 59 -13.60 9.84 -18.62
C TYR A 59 -13.69 8.35 -18.99
N TYR A 60 -12.95 7.91 -20.01
CA TYR A 60 -12.95 6.51 -20.41
C TYR A 60 -12.30 5.59 -19.36
N LEU A 61 -11.20 6.02 -18.74
CA LEU A 61 -10.60 5.31 -17.61
C LEU A 61 -11.55 5.25 -16.42
N GLY A 62 -12.26 6.34 -16.13
CA GLY A 62 -13.31 6.40 -15.12
C GLY A 62 -14.37 5.33 -15.37
N LYS A 63 -14.91 5.23 -16.59
CA LYS A 63 -15.93 4.22 -16.93
C LYS A 63 -15.48 2.77 -16.66
N ILE A 64 -14.19 2.47 -16.83
CA ILE A 64 -13.62 1.13 -16.61
C ILE A 64 -13.25 0.89 -15.14
N VAL A 65 -12.78 1.91 -14.44
CA VAL A 65 -12.22 1.80 -13.08
C VAL A 65 -13.23 2.15 -11.97
N ASP A 66 -14.14 3.09 -12.22
CA ASP A 66 -15.18 3.51 -11.27
C ASP A 66 -16.09 2.40 -10.74
N PRO A 67 -16.60 1.43 -11.54
CA PRO A 67 -17.42 0.36 -10.99
C PRO A 67 -16.66 -0.53 -9.99
N TYR A 68 -15.33 -0.64 -10.12
CA TYR A 68 -14.51 -1.32 -9.11
C TYR A 68 -14.29 -0.44 -7.88
N LEU A 69 -13.95 0.84 -8.06
CA LEU A 69 -13.76 1.76 -6.94
C LEU A 69 -15.05 2.02 -6.15
N SER A 70 -16.22 1.92 -6.78
CA SER A 70 -17.51 2.11 -6.11
C SER A 70 -17.78 1.07 -5.02
N LEU A 71 -17.24 -0.15 -5.16
CA LEU A 71 -17.29 -1.18 -4.11
C LEU A 71 -16.55 -0.75 -2.83
N PHE A 72 -15.49 0.07 -2.98
CA PHE A 72 -14.71 0.60 -1.87
C PHE A 72 -15.18 1.99 -1.42
N ARG A 73 -16.14 2.63 -2.11
CA ARG A 73 -16.71 3.94 -1.71
C ARG A 73 -17.46 3.88 -0.39
N SER A 74 -17.97 2.71 0.01
CA SER A 74 -18.62 2.50 1.31
C SER A 74 -17.65 2.64 2.49
N VAL A 75 -16.34 2.49 2.27
CA VAL A 75 -15.28 2.70 3.28
C VAL A 75 -14.98 4.21 3.43
N SER A 76 -16.03 4.98 3.72
CA SER A 76 -16.04 6.45 3.85
C SER A 76 -15.08 6.97 4.94
N SER A 77 -14.60 6.12 5.85
CA SER A 77 -13.73 6.52 6.97
C SER A 77 -12.31 6.92 6.55
N LEU A 78 -11.90 6.63 5.32
CA LEU A 78 -10.57 6.98 4.77
C LEU A 78 -10.59 8.26 3.92
N ARG A 79 -11.74 8.94 3.85
CA ARG A 79 -11.95 10.14 3.04
C ARG A 79 -11.68 11.40 3.86
N LYS A 80 -10.41 11.80 4.00
CA LYS A 80 -10.07 13.11 4.59
C LYS A 80 -10.00 14.15 3.49
N SER A 81 -11.05 14.98 3.37
CA SER A 81 -11.28 16.26 2.64
C SER A 81 -10.42 16.67 1.40
N HIS A 82 -9.14 16.33 1.32
CA HIS A 82 -8.23 16.61 0.20
C HIS A 82 -7.47 15.38 -0.34
N PHE A 83 -7.46 14.24 0.38
CA PHE A 83 -6.80 13.00 -0.04
C PHE A 83 -7.77 11.82 0.02
N ASP A 84 -8.25 11.38 -1.15
CA ASP A 84 -9.03 10.15 -1.29
C ASP A 84 -8.06 8.95 -1.30
N LEU A 85 -7.94 8.24 -0.17
CA LEU A 85 -7.12 7.01 -0.07
C LEU A 85 -7.85 5.75 -0.56
N THR A 86 -9.12 5.87 -0.96
CA THR A 86 -9.94 4.77 -1.50
C THR A 86 -9.30 4.06 -2.70
N PRO A 87 -8.70 4.76 -3.69
CA PRO A 87 -8.02 4.11 -4.80
C PRO A 87 -6.80 3.28 -4.37
N LEU A 88 -6.09 3.70 -3.32
CA LEU A 88 -4.94 2.99 -2.78
C LEU A 88 -5.35 1.68 -2.10
N LEU A 89 -6.46 1.70 -1.34
CA LEU A 89 -7.04 0.50 -0.76
C LEU A 89 -7.53 -0.48 -1.83
N ALA A 90 -8.18 0.03 -2.88
CA ALA A 90 -8.65 -0.77 -4.00
C ALA A 90 -7.49 -1.42 -4.79
N LEU A 91 -6.37 -0.69 -4.96
CA LEU A 91 -5.13 -1.23 -5.50
C LEU A 91 -4.55 -2.33 -4.62
N ALA A 92 -4.51 -2.12 -3.30
CA ALA A 92 -4.02 -3.12 -2.36
C ALA A 92 -4.84 -4.42 -2.48
N ALA A 93 -6.18 -4.32 -2.45
CA ALA A 93 -7.06 -5.48 -2.62
C ALA A 93 -6.84 -6.19 -3.97
N LEU A 94 -6.72 -5.44 -5.06
CA LEU A 94 -6.46 -6.01 -6.38
C LEU A 94 -5.11 -6.74 -6.43
N SER A 95 -4.07 -6.15 -5.84
CA SER A 95 -2.73 -6.73 -5.80
C SER A 95 -2.68 -8.02 -4.98
N VAL A 96 -3.52 -8.17 -3.95
CA VAL A 96 -3.70 -9.45 -3.25
C VAL A 96 -4.22 -10.50 -4.22
N VAL A 97 -5.36 -10.23 -4.87
CA VAL A 97 -6.01 -11.18 -5.80
C VAL A 97 -5.07 -11.56 -6.94
N GLN A 98 -4.41 -10.58 -7.54
CA GLN A 98 -3.42 -10.79 -8.59
C GLN A 98 -2.29 -11.70 -8.13
N SER A 99 -1.76 -11.47 -6.93
CA SER A 99 -0.62 -12.26 -6.46
C SER A 99 -1.04 -13.68 -6.06
N MET A 100 -2.25 -13.88 -5.55
CA MET A 100 -2.82 -15.23 -5.37
C MET A 100 -2.93 -15.98 -6.71
N LEU A 101 -3.43 -15.34 -7.76
CA LEU A 101 -3.50 -15.91 -9.11
C LEU A 101 -2.11 -16.26 -9.66
N ARG A 102 -1.09 -15.43 -9.42
CA ARG A 102 0.30 -15.72 -9.81
C ARG A 102 0.87 -16.92 -9.05
N LEU A 103 0.67 -16.98 -7.75
CA LEU A 103 1.15 -18.10 -6.94
C LEU A 103 0.49 -19.41 -7.35
N PHE A 104 -0.83 -19.39 -7.59
CA PHE A 104 -1.55 -20.54 -8.11
C PHE A 104 -1.05 -20.94 -9.52
N GLY A 105 -0.82 -19.95 -10.39
CA GLY A 105 -0.29 -20.17 -11.73
C GLY A 105 1.14 -20.70 -11.78
N ALA A 106 1.97 -20.38 -10.77
CA ALA A 106 3.37 -20.80 -10.71
C ALA A 106 3.59 -22.12 -9.98
N TYR A 107 2.86 -22.37 -8.89
CA TYR A 107 3.10 -23.50 -7.99
C TYR A 107 1.97 -24.53 -7.95
N GLY A 108 0.81 -24.24 -8.56
CA GLY A 108 -0.33 -25.15 -8.63
C GLY A 108 -1.02 -25.47 -7.31
N ARG A 109 -0.51 -24.94 -6.18
CA ARG A 109 -1.05 -25.11 -4.83
C ARG A 109 -1.06 -23.76 -4.13
N LEU A 110 -2.19 -23.44 -3.51
CA LEU A 110 -2.33 -22.31 -2.60
C LEU A 110 -2.61 -22.87 -1.22
N THR A 111 -1.64 -22.78 -0.31
CA THR A 111 -1.88 -23.05 1.11
C THR A 111 -2.55 -21.85 1.74
N VAL A 112 -3.39 -22.07 2.76
CA VAL A 112 -4.08 -20.98 3.45
C VAL A 112 -3.05 -20.05 4.12
N GLY A 113 -1.94 -20.61 4.60
CA GLY A 113 -0.80 -19.87 5.12
C GLY A 113 -0.19 -18.89 4.12
N MET A 114 0.01 -19.29 2.86
CA MET A 114 0.50 -18.40 1.79
C MET A 114 -0.45 -17.24 1.53
N VAL A 115 -1.77 -17.48 1.55
CA VAL A 115 -2.78 -16.43 1.34
C VAL A 115 -2.72 -15.40 2.47
N PHE A 116 -2.66 -15.84 3.73
CA PHE A 116 -2.54 -14.93 4.87
C PHE A 116 -1.22 -14.14 4.83
N ALA A 117 -0.11 -14.81 4.55
CA ALA A 117 1.20 -14.17 4.40
C ALA A 117 1.16 -13.07 3.33
N LEU A 118 0.51 -13.36 2.20
CA LEU A 118 0.39 -12.45 1.08
C LEU A 118 -0.47 -11.24 1.42
N VAL A 119 -1.64 -11.46 2.02
CA VAL A 119 -2.52 -10.38 2.48
C VAL A 119 -1.78 -9.48 3.45
N LEU A 120 -1.10 -10.05 4.45
CA LEU A 120 -0.36 -9.29 5.45
C LEU A 120 0.79 -8.48 4.82
N GLN A 121 1.56 -9.09 3.92
CA GLN A 121 2.64 -8.43 3.17
C GLN A 121 2.11 -7.30 2.29
N THR A 122 0.94 -7.48 1.68
CA THR A 122 0.33 -6.51 0.77
C THR A 122 -0.21 -5.31 1.55
N LEU A 123 -0.95 -5.57 2.64
CA LEU A 123 -1.42 -4.51 3.53
C LEU A 123 -0.24 -3.70 4.08
N TRP A 124 0.86 -4.36 4.45
CA TRP A 124 2.07 -3.66 4.87
C TRP A 124 2.65 -2.77 3.76
N SER A 125 2.88 -3.32 2.56
CA SER A 125 3.54 -2.58 1.48
C SER A 125 2.73 -1.41 0.94
N TYR A 126 1.40 -1.56 0.85
CA TYR A 126 0.55 -0.54 0.22
C TYR A 126 -0.14 0.41 1.21
N LEU A 127 -0.40 -0.02 2.45
CA LEU A 127 -1.07 0.83 3.44
C LEU A 127 -0.10 1.35 4.48
N VAL A 128 0.64 0.46 5.15
CA VAL A 128 1.42 0.84 6.34
C VAL A 128 2.73 1.54 5.96
N SER A 129 3.52 0.93 5.09
CA SER A 129 4.85 1.43 4.69
C SER A 129 4.82 2.84 4.10
N PRO A 130 3.90 3.19 3.17
CA PRO A 130 3.85 4.54 2.60
C PRO A 130 3.50 5.61 3.64
N ILE A 131 2.66 5.29 4.63
CA ILE A 131 2.32 6.21 5.72
C ILE A 131 3.57 6.51 6.57
N PHE A 132 4.35 5.49 6.92
CA PHE A 132 5.60 5.68 7.65
C PHE A 132 6.58 6.56 6.86
N TRP A 133 6.81 6.24 5.58
CA TRP A 133 7.69 7.04 4.72
C TRP A 133 7.22 8.48 4.59
N PHE A 134 5.93 8.70 4.38
CA PHE A 134 5.33 10.04 4.33
C PHE A 134 5.60 10.82 5.61
N LEU A 135 5.34 10.24 6.78
CA LEU A 135 5.58 10.88 8.07
C LEU A 135 7.08 11.15 8.32
N ILE A 136 7.96 10.22 7.95
CA ILE A 136 9.42 10.39 8.05
C ILE A 136 9.90 11.54 7.17
N ILE A 137 9.41 11.63 5.93
CA ILE A 137 9.73 12.72 5.00
C ILE A 137 9.26 14.07 5.56
N LEU A 138 8.01 14.14 6.05
CA LEU A 138 7.48 15.36 6.66
C LEU A 138 8.29 15.80 7.88
N LEU A 139 8.71 14.88 8.74
CA LEU A 139 9.60 15.17 9.87
C LEU A 139 10.99 15.61 9.42
N GLY A 140 11.51 15.05 8.32
CA GLY A 140 12.76 15.49 7.70
C GLY A 140 12.68 16.94 7.23
N PHE A 141 11.61 17.32 6.53
CA PHE A 141 11.36 18.72 6.14
C PHE A 141 11.22 19.62 7.37
N ARG A 142 10.49 19.17 8.40
CA ARG A 142 10.35 19.91 9.65
C ARG A 142 11.70 20.15 10.34
N LEU A 143 12.56 19.13 10.36
CA LEU A 143 13.91 19.23 10.91
C LEU A 143 14.76 20.24 10.13
N TYR A 144 14.70 20.21 8.80
CA TYR A 144 15.38 21.18 7.95
C TYR A 144 14.96 22.63 8.25
N PHE A 145 13.65 22.86 8.39
CA PHE A 145 13.12 24.19 8.72
C PHE A 145 13.44 24.65 10.15
N CYS A 146 13.67 23.73 11.09
CA CYS A 146 14.16 24.07 12.42
C CYS A 146 15.59 24.64 12.39
N TYR A 147 16.43 24.22 11.44
CA TYR A 147 17.79 24.74 11.26
C TYR A 147 17.82 26.05 10.45
N LYS A 148 16.96 26.20 9.43
CA LYS A 148 16.89 27.41 8.58
C LYS A 148 15.58 28.18 8.81
N ARG A 149 15.44 28.75 10.00
CA ARG A 149 14.25 29.53 10.39
C ARG A 149 14.29 30.92 9.76
N SER A 150 13.28 31.24 8.95
CA SER A 150 13.05 32.55 8.32
C SER A 150 11.58 32.95 8.51
N PRO A 151 11.20 34.24 8.45
CA PRO A 151 9.81 34.68 8.63
C PRO A 151 8.80 33.96 7.71
N ARG A 152 9.19 33.63 6.46
CA ARG A 152 8.35 32.85 5.53
C ARG A 152 8.25 31.37 5.90
N THR A 153 9.22 30.84 6.65
CA THR A 153 9.28 29.44 7.08
C THR A 153 8.25 29.13 8.16
N ILE A 154 7.79 30.13 8.91
CA ILE A 154 6.86 29.95 10.04
C ILE A 154 5.54 29.33 9.59
N SER A 155 4.97 29.79 8.47
CA SER A 155 3.74 29.22 7.91
C SER A 155 3.88 27.76 7.45
N TYR A 156 5.06 27.37 6.96
CA TYR A 156 5.33 25.99 6.60
C TYR A 156 5.49 25.10 7.84
N ILE A 157 6.10 25.62 8.91
CA ILE A 157 6.24 24.90 10.18
C ILE A 157 4.87 24.64 10.81
N THR A 158 3.97 25.62 10.84
CA THR A 158 2.63 25.44 11.41
C THR A 158 1.78 24.45 10.60
N MET A 159 1.91 24.46 9.27
CA MET A 159 1.28 23.46 8.41
C MET A 159 1.83 22.05 8.72
N LEU A 160 3.15 21.88 8.82
CA LEU A 160 3.77 20.60 9.18
C LEU A 160 3.37 20.13 10.59
N ASP A 161 3.31 21.05 11.55
CA ASP A 161 2.90 20.75 12.93
C ASP A 161 1.45 20.29 13.00
N SER A 162 0.55 20.79 12.14
CA SER A 162 -0.83 20.29 12.08
C SER A 162 -0.92 18.84 11.63
N LEU A 163 -0.02 18.41 10.73
CA LEU A 163 0.01 17.06 10.18
C LEU A 163 0.74 16.06 11.10
N ILE A 164 1.82 16.50 11.74
CA ILE A 164 2.73 15.63 12.52
C ILE A 164 2.49 15.78 14.03
N GLY A 165 1.76 16.82 14.46
CA GLY A 165 1.51 17.15 15.86
C GLY A 165 1.02 15.97 16.72
N PRO A 166 0.03 15.17 16.28
CA PRO A 166 -0.41 14.00 17.04
C PRO A 166 0.73 13.00 17.31
N VAL A 167 1.58 12.77 16.32
CA VAL A 167 2.71 11.84 16.40
C VAL A 167 3.76 12.36 17.38
N MET A 168 4.13 13.63 17.26
CA MET A 168 5.09 14.24 18.18
C MET A 168 4.57 14.30 19.61
N ASN A 169 3.30 14.61 19.81
CA ASN A 169 2.70 14.67 21.14
C ASN A 169 2.69 13.28 21.80
N MET A 170 2.41 12.22 21.01
CA MET A 170 2.53 10.84 21.47
C MET A 170 3.97 10.54 21.91
N ILE A 171 4.96 10.92 21.10
CA ILE A 171 6.38 10.68 21.38
C ILE A 171 6.85 11.49 22.59
N GLN A 172 6.46 12.76 22.70
CA GLN A 172 6.75 13.59 23.87
C GLN A 172 6.17 12.97 25.14
N ARG A 173 4.93 12.46 25.09
CA ARG A 173 4.30 11.81 26.24
C ARG A 173 5.01 10.52 26.66
N ILE A 174 5.56 9.77 25.69
CA ILE A 174 6.29 8.52 25.94
C ILE A 174 7.70 8.79 26.50
N PHE A 175 8.47 9.68 25.87
CA PHE A 175 9.89 9.87 26.19
C PHE A 175 10.17 11.02 27.16
N TYR A 176 9.34 12.07 27.16
CA TYR A 176 9.56 13.30 27.93
C TYR A 176 8.30 13.72 28.72
N PRO A 177 7.75 12.84 29.57
CA PRO A 177 6.57 13.17 30.36
C PRO A 177 6.87 14.38 31.26
N LYS A 178 6.00 15.40 31.20
CA LYS A 178 6.03 16.60 32.05
C LYS A 178 7.31 17.45 31.93
N LYS A 179 8.08 17.33 30.85
CA LYS A 179 9.27 18.16 30.60
C LYS A 179 9.04 19.12 29.42
N THR A 180 9.48 20.37 29.58
CA THR A 180 9.57 21.33 28.48
C THR A 180 10.85 21.06 27.70
N ILE A 181 10.69 20.54 26.48
CA ILE A 181 11.80 20.18 25.59
C ILE A 181 11.93 21.19 24.47
N ASN A 182 13.15 21.36 23.99
CA ASN A 182 13.41 22.19 22.82
C ASN A 182 12.79 21.54 21.59
N ASP A 183 12.16 22.34 20.71
CA ASP A 183 11.49 21.86 19.50
C ASP A 183 12.39 20.96 18.66
N ARG A 184 13.67 21.32 18.53
CA ARG A 184 14.67 20.54 17.77
C ARG A 184 14.82 19.12 18.31
N GLN A 185 14.90 18.99 19.63
CA GLN A 185 15.08 17.71 20.29
C GLN A 185 13.82 16.83 20.13
N LEU A 186 12.63 17.44 20.19
CA LEU A 186 11.38 16.73 19.94
C LEU A 186 11.28 16.22 18.49
N VAL A 187 11.68 17.03 17.50
CA VAL A 187 11.67 16.61 16.08
C VAL A 187 12.60 15.42 15.88
N ILE A 188 13.83 15.49 16.39
CA ILE A 188 14.85 14.45 16.21
C ILE A 188 14.40 13.14 16.87
N THR A 189 13.92 13.21 18.12
CA THR A 189 13.44 12.03 18.84
C THR A 189 12.22 11.43 18.18
N SER A 190 11.33 12.26 17.61
CA SER A 190 10.19 11.78 16.82
C SER A 190 10.60 11.08 15.54
N LEU A 191 11.58 11.63 14.83
CA LEU A 191 12.10 11.05 13.60
C LEU A 191 12.78 9.70 13.89
N VAL A 192 13.68 9.65 14.88
CA VAL A 192 14.40 8.43 15.25
C VAL A 192 13.44 7.35 15.72
N SER A 193 12.49 7.69 16.60
CA SER A 193 11.51 6.72 17.10
C SER A 193 10.61 6.15 16.00
N LEU A 194 10.19 6.95 15.02
CA LEU A 194 9.44 6.45 13.87
C LEU A 194 10.26 5.53 12.96
N VAL A 195 11.54 5.86 12.70
CA VAL A 195 12.43 4.99 11.92
C VAL A 195 12.64 3.66 12.64
N VAL A 196 12.90 3.69 13.95
CA VAL A 196 13.05 2.48 14.76
C VAL A 196 11.76 1.65 14.77
N LEU A 197 10.61 2.29 14.97
CA LEU A 197 9.31 1.62 14.93
C LEU A 197 9.05 0.96 13.58
N TYR A 198 9.36 1.63 12.48
CA TYR A 198 9.25 1.07 11.13
C TYR A 198 10.14 -0.16 10.95
N LEU A 199 11.40 -0.10 11.40
CA LEU A 199 12.33 -1.23 11.30
C LEU A 199 11.85 -2.44 12.12
N ILE A 200 11.41 -2.20 13.36
CA ILE A 200 10.87 -3.24 14.25
C ILE A 200 9.62 -3.87 13.61
N ALA A 201 8.67 -3.05 13.19
CA ALA A 201 7.43 -3.54 12.60
C ALA A 201 7.67 -4.28 11.26
N SER A 202 8.61 -3.81 10.43
CA SER A 202 9.01 -4.52 9.21
C SER A 202 9.68 -5.85 9.52
N PHE A 203 10.50 -5.93 10.56
CA PHE A 203 11.13 -7.17 11.00
C PHE A 203 10.10 -8.18 11.52
N LEU A 204 9.20 -7.74 12.40
CA LEU A 204 8.10 -8.57 12.91
C LEU A 204 7.19 -9.09 11.79
N LEU A 205 6.91 -8.26 10.79
CA LEU A 205 6.18 -8.67 9.60
C LEU A 205 6.89 -9.81 8.87
N ARG A 206 8.20 -9.68 8.62
CA ARG A 206 8.97 -10.72 7.93
C ARG A 206 8.93 -12.04 8.69
N LEU A 207 9.02 -11.99 10.01
CA LEU A 207 8.88 -13.18 10.86
C LEU A 207 7.48 -13.79 10.74
N ALA A 208 6.42 -12.97 10.81
CA ALA A 208 5.05 -13.43 10.65
C ALA A 208 4.81 -14.05 9.26
N VAL A 209 5.23 -13.38 8.19
CA VAL A 209 5.13 -13.87 6.81
C VAL A 209 5.89 -15.19 6.66
N GLY A 210 7.12 -15.27 7.15
CA GLY A 210 7.91 -16.51 7.11
C GLY A 210 7.24 -17.66 7.86
N PHE A 211 6.67 -17.38 9.03
CA PHE A 211 5.89 -18.34 9.79
C PHE A 211 4.67 -18.83 9.00
N PHE A 212 3.85 -17.93 8.45
CA PHE A 212 2.65 -18.30 7.70
C PHE A 212 2.95 -19.05 6.40
N VAL A 213 4.03 -18.72 5.69
CA VAL A 213 4.45 -19.47 4.49
C VAL A 213 4.91 -20.88 4.85
N GLY A 214 5.54 -21.08 6.01
CA GLY A 214 5.97 -22.40 6.49
C GLY A 214 4.82 -23.32 6.92
N LEU A 215 3.60 -22.81 7.04
CA LEU A 215 2.43 -23.59 7.39
C LEU A 215 1.85 -24.28 6.13
N ASN A 216 2.05 -25.60 6.04
CA ASN A 216 1.55 -26.45 4.96
C ASN A 216 0.13 -26.96 5.22
N PHE A 217 -0.84 -26.06 5.46
CA PHE A 217 -2.27 -26.41 5.51
C PHE A 217 -3.07 -25.71 4.41
#